data_AF-A0A2P2JF46-F1
#
_entry.id   AF-A0A2P2JF46-F1
#
_cell.length_a   1.000
_cell.length_b   1.000
_cell.length_c   1.000
_cell.angle_alpha   90.00
_cell.angle_beta   90.00
_cell.angle_gamma   90.00
#
_symmetry.space_group_name_H-M   'P 1'
#
loop_
_entity.id
_entity.type
_entity.pdbx_description
1 polymer ?
#
loop_
_entity_poly.entity_id
_entity_poly.type
_entity_poly.pdbx_seq_one_letter_code
_entity_poly.pdbx_strand_id
1 'polypeptide(L)'
;MGTNMYPSSSLLGQEKDASIASLPVDELIEKADGFAGVFPEHKYEIVKRLQERKHICGMTGDGVNDAPALKKADIGIAVADATDAARSASDIVLTEPGLSVIISAVLTSRAIFQRMKNYTIYAVSITIRIVFGFMFIALIWKFDFAPFMVLIIAILNDGTIMTISKDKVKPSPQPDSWKLKEIFSTGVVLGGYLALMTVIFFWAMKETDFFTDKFGVRSLHGRPKEMMAALYLQVSIVSQALIFVTRSRSWSYVERPGLLLVGAFIIAQLVATLIAVYANWGFAHIKGMGWGWAGVIWLYSVVTYVPLDLLKFAIRYILSGKAWDNLLENKTAFTTKKDYGKEEREAQWATAQRTLHGLQPPETTNIFADKASYGELSEIAEQAKRRAEVARIRELNTLKGHVESVVKLKGLDIDTIQQHYTV
;
A
#
# COMPACT_ATOMS: atom_id res chain seq x y z
N MET A 1 20.07 14.70 12.44
CA MET A 1 19.99 14.34 13.87
C MET A 1 18.86 15.14 14.47
N GLY A 2 18.08 14.53 15.36
CA GLY A 2 17.06 15.28 16.11
C GLY A 2 17.70 16.20 17.15
N THR A 3 16.90 17.06 17.75
CA THR A 3 17.36 18.10 18.68
C THR A 3 17.14 17.72 20.15
N ASN A 4 16.37 16.67 20.43
CA ASN A 4 15.99 16.27 21.79
C ASN A 4 16.97 15.24 22.37
N MET A 5 18.16 15.70 22.76
CA MET A 5 19.20 14.87 23.38
C MET A 5 19.14 14.95 24.92
N TYR A 6 19.22 13.81 25.59
CA TYR A 6 19.20 13.74 27.06
C TYR A 6 20.47 13.07 27.63
N PRO A 7 20.99 13.51 28.79
CA PRO A 7 22.06 12.82 29.47
C PRO A 7 21.57 11.49 30.08
N SER A 8 22.48 10.54 30.29
CA SER A 8 22.15 9.26 30.92
C SER A 8 21.69 9.40 32.38
N SER A 9 22.00 10.53 33.05
CA SER A 9 21.48 10.89 34.38
C SER A 9 19.95 11.01 34.40
N SER A 10 19.34 11.45 33.29
CA SER A 10 17.88 11.55 33.16
C SER A 10 17.17 10.19 33.16
N LEU A 11 17.88 9.10 32.81
CA LEU A 11 17.34 7.73 32.86
C LEU A 11 17.31 7.15 34.28
N LEU A 12 18.18 7.66 35.16
CA LEU A 12 18.30 7.23 36.55
C LEU A 12 17.36 7.98 37.52
N GLY A 13 16.55 8.93 37.00
CA GLY A 13 15.63 9.74 37.81
C GLY A 13 16.32 10.66 38.83
N GLN A 14 17.62 10.93 38.65
CA GLN A 14 18.43 11.67 39.63
C GLN A 14 18.49 13.19 39.40
N GLU A 15 17.96 13.72 38.29
CA GLU A 15 17.92 15.17 38.05
C GLU A 15 16.60 15.84 38.46
N LYS A 16 16.74 16.85 39.33
CA LYS A 16 15.70 17.76 39.83
C LYS A 16 15.37 18.88 38.83
N ASP A 17 15.34 18.60 37.53
CA ASP A 17 14.80 19.57 36.56
C ASP A 17 13.28 19.41 36.51
N ALA A 18 12.57 20.42 37.04
CA ALA A 18 11.13 20.40 37.23
C ALA A 18 10.31 20.19 35.94
N SER A 19 10.91 20.40 34.76
CA SER A 19 10.30 20.15 33.45
C SER A 19 10.55 18.73 32.89
N ILE A 20 11.57 18.02 33.37
CA ILE A 20 11.93 16.65 32.94
C ILE A 20 11.33 15.62 33.92
N ALA A 21 11.20 15.98 35.20
CA ALA A 21 10.63 15.14 36.25
C ALA A 21 9.14 14.78 36.08
N SER A 22 8.43 15.40 35.13
CA SER A 22 6.98 15.18 34.93
C SER A 22 6.64 14.05 33.96
N LEU A 23 7.59 13.55 33.16
CA LEU A 23 7.33 12.48 32.20
C LEU A 23 7.85 11.13 32.73
N PRO A 24 7.06 10.05 32.65
CA PRO A 24 7.58 8.70 32.90
C PRO A 24 8.82 8.44 32.04
N VAL A 25 9.86 7.84 32.62
CA VAL A 25 11.14 7.57 31.94
C VAL A 25 10.94 6.86 30.60
N ASP A 26 9.96 5.97 30.50
CA ASP A 26 9.66 5.24 29.26
C ASP A 26 9.10 6.16 28.16
N GLU A 27 8.37 7.22 28.52
CA GLU A 27 7.86 8.21 27.56
C GLU A 27 8.95 9.19 27.13
N LEU A 28 9.86 9.51 28.05
CA LEU A 28 11.07 10.23 27.72
C LEU A 28 11.92 9.44 26.73
N ILE A 29 12.09 8.13 26.94
CA ILE A 29 12.83 7.26 26.01
C ILE A 29 12.20 7.22 24.62
N GLU A 30 10.88 7.19 24.52
CA GLU A 30 10.20 7.17 23.23
C GLU A 30 10.25 8.52 22.49
N LYS A 31 10.26 9.64 23.22
CA LYS A 31 10.32 11.00 22.64
C LYS A 31 11.75 11.52 22.40
N ALA A 32 12.74 10.88 23.01
CA ALA A 32 14.14 11.28 22.89
C ALA A 32 14.69 10.97 21.49
N ASP A 33 15.45 11.91 20.95
CA ASP A 33 16.19 11.72 19.70
C ASP A 33 17.58 11.09 19.94
N GLY A 34 18.06 11.10 21.19
CA GLY A 34 19.28 10.39 21.58
C GLY A 34 19.71 10.62 23.02
N PHE A 35 20.72 9.83 23.43
CA PHE A 35 21.25 9.81 24.80
C PHE A 35 22.76 10.00 24.82
N ALA A 36 23.27 10.80 25.75
CA ALA A 36 24.69 11.05 25.95
C ALA A 36 25.23 10.38 27.22
N GLY A 37 26.50 9.93 27.20
CA GLY A 37 27.16 9.33 28.37
C GLY A 37 26.55 8.00 28.81
N VAL A 38 26.12 7.17 27.87
CA VAL A 38 25.37 5.93 28.14
C VAL A 38 26.32 4.78 28.51
N PHE A 39 26.19 4.28 29.73
CA PHE A 39 26.91 3.09 30.19
C PHE A 39 26.33 1.80 29.57
N PRO A 40 27.09 0.69 29.55
CA PRO A 40 26.63 -0.58 28.98
C PRO A 40 25.31 -1.09 29.57
N GLU A 41 25.10 -0.97 30.90
CA GLU A 41 23.83 -1.38 31.50
C GLU A 41 22.66 -0.52 31.02
N HIS A 42 22.90 0.78 30.81
CA HIS A 42 21.88 1.70 30.32
C HIS A 42 21.49 1.39 28.88
N LYS A 43 22.43 1.00 28.00
CA LYS A 43 22.12 0.58 26.63
C LYS A 43 21.15 -0.60 26.61
N TYR A 44 21.40 -1.60 27.46
CA TYR A 44 20.51 -2.76 27.61
C TYR A 44 19.11 -2.36 28.07
N GLU A 45 19.03 -1.50 29.10
CA GLU A 45 17.76 -1.07 29.67
C GLU A 45 16.93 -0.21 28.70
N ILE A 46 17.57 0.67 27.92
CA ILE A 46 16.90 1.46 26.87
C ILE A 46 16.25 0.55 25.84
N VAL A 47 17.00 -0.44 25.31
CA VAL A 47 16.47 -1.40 24.33
C VAL A 47 15.30 -2.19 24.92
N LYS A 48 15.45 -2.68 26.15
CA LYS A 48 14.41 -3.43 26.85
C LYS A 48 13.12 -2.60 27.02
N ARG A 49 13.22 -1.34 27.42
CA ARG A 49 12.06 -0.45 27.61
C ARG A 49 11.37 -0.10 26.29
N LEU A 50 12.15 0.14 25.22
CA LEU A 50 11.58 0.34 23.88
C LEU A 50 10.83 -0.91 23.39
N GLN A 51 11.35 -2.11 23.65
CA GLN A 51 10.68 -3.38 23.35
C GLN A 51 9.40 -3.58 24.17
N GLU A 52 9.41 -3.24 25.46
CA GLU A 52 8.21 -3.30 26.33
C GLU A 52 7.10 -2.37 25.81
N ARG A 53 7.46 -1.26 25.15
CA ARG A 53 6.54 -0.38 24.42
C ARG A 53 6.14 -0.87 23.03
N LYS A 54 6.50 -2.11 22.66
CA LYS A 54 6.18 -2.77 21.38
C LYS A 54 6.88 -2.17 20.16
N HIS A 55 7.96 -1.41 20.35
CA HIS A 55 8.82 -0.99 19.24
C HIS A 55 9.74 -2.15 18.83
N ILE A 56 9.96 -2.31 17.52
CA ILE A 56 10.98 -3.22 17.00
C ILE A 56 12.31 -2.48 17.00
N CYS A 57 13.24 -2.94 17.83
CA CYS A 57 14.48 -2.24 18.14
C CYS A 57 15.65 -2.82 17.35
N GLY A 58 16.23 -2.02 16.47
CA GLY A 58 17.53 -2.30 15.87
C GLY A 58 18.62 -1.59 16.67
N MET A 59 19.65 -2.32 17.12
CA MET A 59 20.77 -1.73 17.85
C MET A 59 22.08 -1.94 17.09
N THR A 60 22.88 -0.89 16.98
CA THR A 60 24.24 -0.96 16.44
C THR A 60 25.28 -0.97 17.56
N GLY A 61 26.36 -1.72 17.40
CA GLY A 61 27.46 -1.76 18.36
C GLY A 61 28.79 -2.20 17.75
N ASP A 62 29.88 -1.89 18.43
CA ASP A 62 31.26 -2.13 17.99
C ASP A 62 32.07 -2.89 19.04
N GLY A 63 31.85 -2.59 20.33
CA GLY A 63 32.61 -3.14 21.45
C GLY A 63 31.98 -4.34 22.14
N VAL A 64 32.80 -5.02 22.94
CA VAL A 64 32.37 -6.13 23.82
C VAL A 64 31.28 -5.71 24.81
N ASN A 65 31.28 -4.44 25.19
CA ASN A 65 30.31 -3.84 26.10
C ASN A 65 28.90 -3.74 25.51
N ASP A 66 28.78 -3.75 24.19
CA ASP A 66 27.50 -3.66 23.50
C ASP A 66 26.86 -5.03 23.27
N ALA A 67 27.61 -6.11 23.48
CA ALA A 67 27.14 -7.48 23.25
C ALA A 67 25.84 -7.84 24.00
N PRO A 68 25.64 -7.49 25.29
CA PRO A 68 24.38 -7.78 25.98
C PRO A 68 23.18 -7.07 25.36
N ALA A 69 23.38 -5.82 24.92
CA ALA A 69 22.33 -4.99 24.37
C ALA A 69 22.04 -5.33 22.90
N LEU A 70 23.07 -5.67 22.11
CA LEU A 70 22.96 -6.23 20.76
C LEU A 70 22.13 -7.51 20.75
N LYS A 71 22.39 -8.42 21.70
CA LYS A 71 21.65 -9.68 21.84
C LYS A 71 20.22 -9.48 22.37
N LYS A 72 19.97 -8.39 23.10
CA LYS A 72 18.65 -8.06 23.63
C LYS A 72 17.76 -7.44 22.55
N ALA A 73 18.34 -6.66 21.63
CA ALA A 73 17.63 -6.03 20.53
C ALA A 73 16.93 -7.06 19.63
N ASP A 74 15.88 -6.64 18.91
CA ASP A 74 15.21 -7.50 17.93
C ASP A 74 16.12 -7.76 16.72
N ILE A 75 17.02 -6.81 16.44
CA ILE A 75 18.07 -6.93 15.43
C ILE A 75 19.33 -6.28 15.97
N GLY A 76 20.34 -7.08 16.33
CA GLY A 76 21.68 -6.63 16.64
C GLY A 76 22.52 -6.43 15.38
N ILE A 77 23.15 -5.27 15.22
CA ILE A 77 23.94 -4.87 14.05
C ILE A 77 25.39 -4.59 14.49
N ALA A 78 26.34 -5.43 14.10
CA ALA A 78 27.76 -5.14 14.28
C ALA A 78 28.29 -4.28 13.13
N VAL A 79 29.02 -3.22 13.45
CA VAL A 79 29.71 -2.38 12.45
C VAL A 79 30.92 -3.13 11.84
N ALA A 80 31.42 -2.64 10.69
CA ALA A 80 32.51 -3.31 9.98
C ALA A 80 33.76 -3.53 10.84
N ASP A 81 34.14 -2.55 11.65
CA ASP A 81 35.32 -2.62 12.53
C ASP A 81 34.98 -3.13 13.94
N ALA A 82 33.83 -3.79 14.13
CA ALA A 82 33.41 -4.32 15.42
C ALA A 82 34.30 -5.48 15.88
N THR A 83 34.46 -5.59 17.20
CA THR A 83 35.13 -6.71 17.88
C THR A 83 34.44 -8.04 17.56
N ASP A 84 35.21 -9.15 17.57
CA ASP A 84 34.66 -10.48 17.31
C ASP A 84 33.56 -10.88 18.30
N ALA A 85 33.61 -10.36 19.52
CA ALA A 85 32.56 -10.57 20.51
C ALA A 85 31.25 -9.85 20.10
N ALA A 86 31.32 -8.60 19.62
CA ALA A 86 30.16 -7.87 19.13
C ALA A 86 29.57 -8.52 17.86
N ARG A 87 30.42 -8.95 16.92
CA ARG A 87 30.02 -9.70 15.73
C ARG A 87 29.30 -11.02 16.08
N SER A 88 29.81 -11.73 17.09
CA SER A 88 29.20 -12.97 17.56
C SER A 88 27.88 -12.77 18.30
N ALA A 89 27.66 -11.58 18.87
CA ALA A 89 26.43 -11.22 19.57
C ALA A 89 25.35 -10.60 18.65
N SER A 90 25.72 -10.17 17.44
CA SER A 90 24.83 -9.52 16.47
C SER A 90 24.18 -10.49 15.48
N ASP A 91 22.98 -10.17 14.99
CA ASP A 91 22.28 -10.92 13.94
C ASP A 91 22.78 -10.60 12.53
N ILE A 92 23.29 -9.38 12.34
CA ILE A 92 23.85 -8.90 11.07
C ILE A 92 25.18 -8.20 11.30
N VAL A 93 26.16 -8.53 10.46
CA VAL A 93 27.48 -7.90 10.45
C VAL A 93 27.61 -7.08 9.17
N LEU A 94 27.86 -5.77 9.32
CA LEU A 94 28.12 -4.90 8.19
C LEU A 94 29.54 -5.12 7.68
N THR A 95 29.71 -5.23 6.36
CA THR A 95 31.04 -5.30 5.73
C THR A 95 31.58 -3.93 5.36
N GLU A 96 30.72 -2.91 5.39
CA GLU A 96 31.03 -1.52 5.05
C GLU A 96 30.62 -0.60 6.22
N PRO A 97 31.43 0.41 6.57
CA PRO A 97 31.07 1.35 7.61
C PRO A 97 29.99 2.34 7.14
N GLY A 98 29.18 2.82 8.09
CA GLY A 98 28.26 3.95 7.88
C GLY A 98 26.78 3.61 8.07
N LEU A 99 26.02 4.59 8.57
CA LEU A 99 24.58 4.48 8.82
C LEU A 99 23.77 4.32 7.51
N SER A 100 24.29 4.82 6.39
CA SER A 100 23.68 4.69 5.07
C SER A 100 23.50 3.24 4.62
N VAL A 101 24.44 2.36 5.01
CA VAL A 101 24.38 0.92 4.71
C VAL A 101 23.19 0.29 5.43
N ILE A 102 22.94 0.66 6.69
CA ILE A 102 21.80 0.19 7.48
C ILE A 102 20.49 0.63 6.82
N ILE A 103 20.38 1.90 6.41
CA ILE A 103 19.18 2.40 5.71
C ILE A 103 18.92 1.61 4.43
N SER A 104 19.98 1.34 3.66
CA SER A 104 19.90 0.57 2.41
C SER A 104 19.50 -0.89 2.66
N ALA A 105 20.03 -1.51 3.72
CA ALA A 105 19.68 -2.85 4.16
C ALA A 105 18.20 -2.92 4.59
N VAL A 106 17.72 -1.94 5.37
CA VAL A 106 16.31 -1.85 5.78
C VAL A 106 15.38 -1.69 4.57
N LEU A 107 15.71 -0.81 3.62
CA LEU A 107 14.90 -0.64 2.41
C LEU A 107 14.86 -1.92 1.56
N THR A 108 15.98 -2.62 1.43
CA THR A 108 16.07 -3.90 0.71
C THR A 108 15.28 -4.99 1.41
N SER A 109 15.40 -5.10 2.73
CA SER A 109 14.64 -6.03 3.56
C SER A 109 13.13 -5.80 3.41
N ARG A 110 12.67 -4.54 3.44
CA ARG A 110 11.26 -4.19 3.19
C ARG A 110 10.80 -4.62 1.79
N ALA A 111 11.64 -4.48 0.77
CA ALA A 111 11.30 -4.93 -0.58
C ALA A 111 11.16 -6.46 -0.65
N ILE A 112 12.06 -7.21 0.02
CA ILE A 112 11.99 -8.68 0.11
C ILE A 112 10.73 -9.11 0.88
N PHE A 113 10.46 -8.46 2.02
CA PHE A 113 9.28 -8.74 2.84
C PHE A 113 7.97 -8.56 2.04
N GLN A 114 7.88 -7.51 1.22
CA GLN A 114 6.72 -7.32 0.34
C GLN A 114 6.58 -8.43 -0.70
N ARG A 115 7.68 -8.94 -1.28
CA ARG A 115 7.63 -10.10 -2.19
C ARG A 115 7.08 -11.34 -1.47
N MET A 116 7.53 -11.59 -0.24
CA MET A 116 7.04 -12.71 0.56
C MET A 116 5.54 -12.58 0.86
N LYS A 117 5.08 -11.40 1.31
CA LYS A 117 3.65 -11.13 1.56
C LYS A 117 2.80 -11.34 0.30
N ASN A 118 3.22 -10.81 -0.84
CA ASN A 118 2.53 -10.95 -2.11
C ASN A 118 2.46 -12.41 -2.57
N TYR A 119 3.55 -13.17 -2.38
CA TYR A 119 3.59 -14.60 -2.65
C TYR A 119 2.62 -15.38 -1.75
N THR A 120 2.55 -15.06 -0.46
CA THR A 120 1.60 -15.74 0.45
C THR A 120 0.16 -15.47 0.04
N ILE A 121 -0.20 -14.24 -0.34
CA ILE A 121 -1.55 -13.93 -0.87
C ILE A 121 -1.84 -14.79 -2.09
N TYR A 122 -0.89 -14.85 -3.03
CA TYR A 122 -0.99 -15.66 -4.24
C TYR A 122 -1.19 -17.15 -3.97
N ALA A 123 -0.35 -17.74 -3.12
CA ALA A 123 -0.41 -19.16 -2.77
C ALA A 123 -1.77 -19.51 -2.15
N VAL A 124 -2.22 -18.71 -1.17
CA VAL A 124 -3.53 -18.89 -0.54
C VAL A 124 -4.67 -18.79 -1.57
N SER A 125 -4.64 -17.78 -2.44
CA SER A 125 -5.68 -17.61 -3.48
C SER A 125 -5.77 -18.79 -4.44
N ILE A 126 -4.63 -19.34 -4.89
CA ILE A 126 -4.64 -20.50 -5.78
C ILE A 126 -5.16 -21.73 -5.08
N THR A 127 -4.76 -21.99 -3.83
CA THR A 127 -5.27 -23.12 -3.06
C THR A 127 -6.80 -23.04 -2.95
N ILE A 128 -7.33 -21.87 -2.56
CA ILE A 128 -8.78 -21.65 -2.47
C ILE A 128 -9.45 -21.85 -3.83
N ARG A 129 -8.87 -21.30 -4.90
CA ARG A 129 -9.41 -21.46 -6.26
C ARG A 129 -9.52 -22.92 -6.67
N ILE A 130 -8.42 -23.68 -6.55
CA ILE A 130 -8.36 -25.08 -7.00
C ILE A 130 -9.33 -25.93 -6.20
N VAL A 131 -9.33 -25.80 -4.88
CA VAL A 131 -10.19 -26.58 -3.98
C VAL A 131 -11.66 -26.26 -4.26
N PHE A 132 -12.07 -25.00 -4.17
CA PHE A 132 -13.49 -24.65 -4.35
C PHE A 132 -13.95 -24.79 -5.80
N GLY A 133 -13.12 -24.40 -6.77
CA GLY A 133 -13.47 -24.46 -8.20
C GLY A 133 -13.77 -25.89 -8.66
N PHE A 134 -12.86 -26.83 -8.41
CA PHE A 134 -13.08 -28.22 -8.81
C PHE A 134 -14.13 -28.92 -7.92
N MET A 135 -14.20 -28.61 -6.63
CA MET A 135 -15.26 -29.13 -5.75
C MET A 135 -16.65 -28.74 -6.25
N PHE A 136 -16.90 -27.47 -6.59
CA PHE A 136 -18.20 -27.04 -7.10
C PHE A 136 -18.54 -27.65 -8.45
N ILE A 137 -17.57 -27.77 -9.35
CA ILE A 137 -17.78 -28.42 -10.66
C ILE A 137 -18.18 -29.89 -10.50
N ALA A 138 -17.49 -30.62 -9.61
CA ALA A 138 -17.80 -32.01 -9.29
C ALA A 138 -19.17 -32.15 -8.62
N LEU A 139 -19.50 -31.27 -7.66
CA LEU A 139 -20.78 -31.33 -6.93
C LEU A 139 -21.99 -31.06 -7.83
N ILE A 140 -21.92 -30.02 -8.68
CA ILE A 140 -23.07 -29.56 -9.48
C ILE A 140 -23.26 -30.42 -10.73
N TRP A 141 -22.17 -30.72 -11.46
CA TRP A 141 -22.25 -31.37 -12.76
C TRP A 141 -21.69 -32.79 -12.81
N LYS A 142 -21.24 -33.34 -11.66
CA LYS A 142 -20.60 -34.66 -11.58
C LYS A 142 -19.49 -34.83 -12.62
N PHE A 143 -18.70 -33.76 -12.78
CA PHE A 143 -17.60 -33.72 -13.74
C PHE A 143 -16.27 -33.85 -13.00
N ASP A 144 -15.57 -34.96 -13.25
CA ASP A 144 -14.29 -35.24 -12.62
C ASP A 144 -13.16 -34.65 -13.46
N PHE A 145 -12.37 -33.76 -12.86
CA PHE A 145 -11.20 -33.17 -13.50
C PHE A 145 -9.99 -34.09 -13.36
N ALA A 146 -9.29 -34.35 -14.47
CA ALA A 146 -8.15 -35.27 -14.48
C ALA A 146 -7.02 -34.75 -13.57
N PRO A 147 -6.57 -35.53 -12.56
CA PRO A 147 -5.49 -35.12 -11.66
C PRO A 147 -4.18 -34.79 -12.38
N PHE A 148 -3.89 -35.46 -13.49
CA PHE A 148 -2.71 -35.18 -14.30
C PHE A 148 -2.71 -33.75 -14.86
N MET A 149 -3.87 -33.18 -15.20
CA MET A 149 -3.96 -31.79 -15.66
C MET A 149 -3.68 -30.80 -14.54
N VAL A 150 -4.09 -31.12 -13.31
CA VAL A 150 -3.73 -30.33 -12.12
C VAL A 150 -2.23 -30.36 -11.88
N LEU A 151 -1.59 -31.52 -12.06
CA LEU A 151 -0.13 -31.65 -11.97
C LEU A 151 0.58 -30.77 -13.01
N ILE A 152 0.11 -30.73 -14.27
CA ILE A 152 0.68 -29.85 -15.29
C ILE A 152 0.52 -28.37 -14.89
N ILE A 153 -0.65 -27.97 -14.37
CA ILE A 153 -0.85 -26.61 -13.85
C ILE A 153 0.15 -26.30 -12.74
N ALA A 154 0.34 -27.23 -11.79
CA ALA A 154 1.28 -27.05 -10.68
C ALA A 154 2.73 -26.87 -11.17
N ILE A 155 3.20 -27.73 -12.09
CA ILE A 155 4.56 -27.64 -12.65
C ILE A 155 4.78 -26.31 -13.38
N LEU A 156 3.81 -25.89 -14.22
CA LEU A 156 3.89 -24.61 -14.93
C LEU A 156 3.88 -23.42 -13.96
N ASN A 157 3.08 -23.52 -12.90
CA ASN A 157 3.02 -22.50 -11.87
C ASN A 157 4.35 -22.38 -11.12
N ASP A 158 4.92 -23.49 -10.64
CA ASP A 158 6.19 -23.52 -9.89
C ASP A 158 7.34 -22.91 -10.70
N GLY A 159 7.42 -23.24 -11.99
CA GLY A 159 8.40 -22.63 -12.90
C GLY A 159 8.28 -21.10 -12.96
N THR A 160 7.04 -20.58 -12.98
CA THR A 160 6.81 -19.12 -13.01
C THR A 160 7.02 -18.47 -11.64
N ILE A 161 6.70 -19.16 -10.53
CA ILE A 161 6.85 -18.65 -9.16
C ILE A 161 8.31 -18.32 -8.85
N MET A 162 9.27 -19.11 -9.35
CA MET A 162 10.69 -18.84 -9.13
C MET A 162 11.10 -17.42 -9.57
N THR A 163 10.40 -16.84 -10.55
CA THR A 163 10.67 -15.47 -11.02
C THR A 163 10.23 -14.38 -10.04
N ILE A 164 9.28 -14.66 -9.14
CA ILE A 164 8.80 -13.71 -8.12
C ILE A 164 9.93 -13.30 -7.18
N SER A 165 10.86 -14.21 -6.89
CA SER A 165 12.04 -13.93 -6.05
C SER A 165 12.90 -12.78 -6.61
N LYS A 166 12.94 -12.64 -7.94
CA LYS A 166 13.72 -11.63 -8.67
C LYS A 166 12.89 -10.44 -9.13
N ASP A 167 11.63 -10.34 -8.72
CA ASP A 167 10.74 -9.27 -9.17
C ASP A 167 11.07 -7.91 -8.55
N LYS A 168 10.76 -6.83 -9.27
CA LYS A 168 10.98 -5.45 -8.82
C LYS A 168 9.74 -4.93 -8.09
N VAL A 169 9.67 -5.20 -6.79
CA VAL A 169 8.60 -4.72 -5.89
C VAL A 169 9.04 -3.46 -5.14
N LYS A 170 8.14 -2.48 -5.00
CA LYS A 170 8.39 -1.26 -4.23
C LYS A 170 8.38 -1.56 -2.72
N PRO A 171 9.37 -1.10 -1.95
CA PRO A 171 9.38 -1.27 -0.50
C PRO A 171 8.24 -0.48 0.15
N SER A 172 7.79 -0.93 1.32
CA SER A 172 6.81 -0.19 2.11
C SER A 172 7.44 1.08 2.72
N PRO A 173 6.78 2.25 2.65
CA PRO A 173 7.33 3.48 3.23
C PRO A 173 7.39 3.40 4.76
N GLN A 174 6.41 2.73 5.38
CA GLN A 174 6.36 2.47 6.82
C GLN A 174 6.76 1.02 7.11
N PRO A 175 7.32 0.73 8.31
CA PRO A 175 7.48 -0.63 8.80
C PRO A 175 6.17 -1.39 8.69
N ASP A 176 6.22 -2.57 8.08
CA ASP A 176 5.06 -3.47 7.94
C ASP A 176 5.33 -4.72 8.76
N SER A 177 4.27 -5.27 9.36
CA SER A 177 4.34 -6.50 10.15
C SER A 177 3.48 -7.59 9.50
N TRP A 178 3.75 -8.85 9.82
CA TRP A 178 3.05 -9.97 9.18
C TRP A 178 1.62 -10.11 9.70
N LYS A 179 0.69 -9.35 9.11
CA LYS A 179 -0.74 -9.41 9.40
C LYS A 179 -1.39 -10.60 8.69
N LEU A 180 -1.21 -11.81 9.26
CA LEU A 180 -1.73 -13.07 8.68
C LEU A 180 -3.21 -12.98 8.29
N LYS A 181 -4.05 -12.42 9.17
CA LYS A 181 -5.49 -12.27 8.91
C LYS A 181 -5.77 -11.49 7.63
N GLU A 182 -5.09 -10.35 7.43
CA GLU A 182 -5.25 -9.51 6.23
C GLU A 182 -4.82 -10.27 4.95
N ILE A 183 -3.71 -10.99 5.04
CA ILE A 183 -3.13 -11.78 3.94
C ILE A 183 -4.07 -12.92 3.55
N PHE A 184 -4.57 -13.70 4.52
CA PHE A 184 -5.48 -14.80 4.28
C PHE A 184 -6.84 -14.31 3.78
N SER A 185 -7.42 -13.25 4.38
CA SER A 185 -8.69 -12.68 3.92
C SER A 185 -8.60 -12.18 2.48
N THR A 186 -7.52 -11.49 2.12
CA THR A 186 -7.26 -11.08 0.73
C THR A 186 -7.14 -12.30 -0.18
N GLY A 187 -6.39 -13.30 0.25
CA GLY A 187 -6.18 -14.54 -0.49
C GLY A 187 -7.49 -15.27 -0.80
N VAL A 188 -8.33 -15.47 0.22
CA VAL A 188 -9.62 -16.17 0.13
C VAL A 188 -10.59 -15.45 -0.80
N VAL A 189 -10.68 -14.12 -0.73
CA VAL A 189 -11.63 -13.37 -1.59
C VAL A 189 -11.20 -13.41 -3.05
N LEU A 190 -9.92 -13.19 -3.35
CA LEU A 190 -9.41 -13.30 -4.72
C LEU A 190 -9.57 -14.73 -5.25
N GLY A 191 -9.21 -15.74 -4.45
CA GLY A 191 -9.35 -17.15 -4.80
C GLY A 191 -10.81 -17.58 -5.01
N GLY A 192 -11.72 -17.11 -4.15
CA GLY A 192 -13.15 -17.39 -4.23
C GLY A 192 -13.80 -16.76 -5.46
N TYR A 193 -13.46 -15.51 -5.81
CA TYR A 193 -13.89 -14.91 -7.06
C TYR A 193 -13.40 -15.70 -8.28
N LEU A 194 -12.13 -16.14 -8.27
CA LEU A 194 -11.59 -16.96 -9.35
C LEU A 194 -12.25 -18.34 -9.46
N ALA A 195 -12.58 -18.96 -8.33
CA ALA A 195 -13.36 -20.19 -8.30
C ALA A 195 -14.74 -19.97 -8.91
N LEU A 196 -15.44 -18.90 -8.50
CA LEU A 196 -16.76 -18.55 -9.02
C LEU A 196 -16.72 -18.32 -10.53
N MET A 197 -15.74 -17.57 -11.05
CA MET A 197 -15.59 -17.35 -12.48
C MET A 197 -15.25 -18.64 -13.23
N THR A 198 -14.50 -19.56 -12.62
CA THR A 198 -14.25 -20.89 -13.21
C THR A 198 -15.55 -21.70 -13.31
N VAL A 199 -16.41 -21.63 -12.29
CA VAL A 199 -17.74 -22.28 -12.27
C VAL A 199 -18.68 -21.65 -13.30
N ILE A 200 -18.72 -20.31 -13.40
CA ILE A 200 -19.51 -19.59 -14.40
C ILE A 200 -19.06 -19.96 -15.82
N PHE A 201 -17.74 -20.02 -16.05
CA PHE A 201 -17.19 -20.47 -17.32
C PHE A 201 -17.65 -21.89 -17.67
N PHE A 202 -17.58 -22.82 -16.72
CA PHE A 202 -18.01 -24.20 -16.93
C PHE A 202 -19.52 -24.30 -17.19
N TRP A 203 -20.34 -23.57 -16.43
CA TRP A 203 -21.79 -23.48 -16.65
C TRP A 203 -22.11 -22.93 -18.05
N ALA A 204 -21.48 -21.81 -18.44
CA ALA A 204 -21.71 -21.19 -19.74
C ALA A 204 -21.23 -22.08 -20.90
N MET A 205 -20.21 -22.90 -20.70
CA MET A 205 -19.74 -23.87 -21.70
C MET A 205 -20.66 -25.11 -21.80
N LYS A 206 -21.21 -25.57 -20.67
CA LYS A 206 -21.99 -26.82 -20.61
C LYS A 206 -23.48 -26.60 -20.85
N GLU A 207 -24.12 -25.69 -20.14
CA GLU A 207 -25.60 -25.55 -20.14
C GLU A 207 -26.11 -24.55 -21.17
N THR A 208 -25.25 -23.67 -21.69
CA THR A 208 -25.65 -22.59 -22.60
C THR A 208 -24.90 -22.64 -23.92
N ASP A 209 -25.52 -22.20 -25.00
CA ASP A 209 -24.87 -22.02 -26.30
C ASP A 209 -24.24 -20.63 -26.50
N PHE A 210 -24.08 -19.86 -25.41
CA PHE A 210 -23.60 -18.47 -25.45
C PHE A 210 -22.29 -18.30 -26.23
N PHE A 211 -21.33 -19.19 -26.04
CA PHE A 211 -20.04 -19.12 -26.73
C PHE A 211 -20.17 -19.47 -28.22
N THR A 212 -20.98 -20.48 -28.54
CA THR A 212 -21.24 -20.93 -29.91
C THR A 212 -21.94 -19.82 -30.72
N ASP A 213 -22.98 -19.21 -30.15
CA ASP A 213 -23.79 -18.17 -30.78
C ASP A 213 -23.01 -16.88 -31.01
N LYS A 214 -22.27 -16.42 -30.00
CA LYS A 214 -21.58 -15.13 -30.06
C LYS A 214 -20.25 -15.16 -30.83
N PHE A 215 -19.51 -16.26 -30.75
CA PHE A 215 -18.15 -16.36 -31.31
C PHE A 215 -18.05 -17.31 -32.50
N GLY A 216 -19.15 -17.99 -32.89
CA GLY A 216 -19.16 -18.93 -34.02
C GLY A 216 -18.23 -20.14 -33.83
N VAL A 217 -17.89 -20.48 -32.58
CA VAL A 217 -17.04 -21.63 -32.26
C VAL A 217 -17.87 -22.92 -32.24
N ARG A 218 -17.21 -24.07 -32.41
CA ARG A 218 -17.89 -25.37 -32.43
C ARG A 218 -18.49 -25.66 -31.05
N SER A 219 -19.72 -26.18 -30.96
CA SER A 219 -20.26 -26.57 -29.66
C SER A 219 -19.43 -27.70 -29.01
N LEU A 220 -19.07 -27.51 -27.74
CA LEU A 220 -18.38 -28.50 -26.89
C LEU A 220 -19.36 -29.40 -26.12
N HIS A 221 -20.67 -29.21 -26.35
CA HIS A 221 -21.70 -29.94 -25.64
C HIS A 221 -21.55 -31.46 -25.85
N GLY A 222 -21.63 -32.23 -24.76
CA GLY A 222 -21.46 -33.69 -24.79
C GLY A 222 -20.04 -34.20 -25.08
N ARG A 223 -19.02 -33.33 -25.11
CA ARG A 223 -17.60 -33.72 -25.36
C ARG A 223 -16.72 -33.47 -24.13
N PRO A 224 -16.78 -34.33 -23.10
CA PRO A 224 -16.12 -34.10 -21.81
C PRO A 224 -14.60 -33.93 -21.93
N LYS A 225 -13.96 -34.62 -22.88
CA LYS A 225 -12.51 -34.54 -23.11
C LYS A 225 -12.05 -33.18 -23.67
N GLU A 226 -12.86 -32.56 -24.52
CA GLU A 226 -12.57 -31.23 -25.10
C GLU A 226 -12.93 -30.12 -24.08
N MET A 227 -14.01 -30.30 -23.31
CA MET A 227 -14.36 -29.43 -22.18
C MET A 227 -13.27 -29.38 -21.11
N MET A 228 -12.61 -30.51 -20.84
CA MET A 228 -11.50 -30.54 -19.88
C MET A 228 -10.29 -29.74 -20.37
N ALA A 229 -9.97 -29.78 -21.67
CA ALA A 229 -8.91 -28.97 -22.25
C ALA A 229 -9.22 -27.46 -22.10
N ALA A 230 -10.49 -27.09 -22.30
CA ALA A 230 -10.96 -25.73 -22.12
C ALA A 230 -10.84 -25.25 -20.66
N LEU A 231 -11.32 -26.07 -19.73
CA LEU A 231 -11.23 -25.77 -18.30
C LEU A 231 -9.77 -25.69 -17.81
N TYR A 232 -8.91 -26.61 -18.26
CA TYR A 232 -7.48 -26.57 -17.98
C TYR A 232 -6.84 -25.25 -18.44
N LEU A 233 -7.11 -24.83 -19.68
CA LEU A 233 -6.53 -23.59 -20.22
C LEU A 233 -7.00 -22.36 -19.44
N GLN A 234 -8.30 -22.28 -19.14
CA GLN A 234 -8.87 -21.17 -18.38
C GLN A 234 -8.26 -21.08 -16.97
N VAL A 235 -8.11 -22.23 -16.29
CA VAL A 235 -7.50 -22.28 -14.97
C VAL A 235 -6.04 -21.89 -15.03
N SER A 236 -5.29 -22.36 -16.03
CA SER A 236 -3.86 -22.04 -16.19
C SER A 236 -3.61 -20.55 -16.43
N ILE A 237 -4.33 -19.92 -17.38
CA ILE A 237 -4.17 -18.50 -17.71
C ILE A 237 -4.43 -17.63 -16.49
N VAL A 238 -5.60 -17.80 -15.88
CA VAL A 238 -6.04 -16.90 -14.82
C VAL A 238 -5.26 -17.12 -13.52
N SER A 239 -4.78 -18.35 -13.26
CA SER A 239 -3.92 -18.62 -12.10
C SER A 239 -2.59 -17.90 -12.21
N GLN A 240 -1.92 -17.93 -13.36
CA GLN A 240 -0.66 -17.19 -13.52
C GLN A 240 -0.90 -15.68 -13.64
N ALA A 241 -2.00 -15.25 -14.25
CA ALA A 241 -2.35 -13.84 -14.34
C ALA A 241 -2.49 -13.21 -12.94
N LEU A 242 -3.00 -13.97 -11.96
CA LEU A 242 -3.14 -13.51 -10.58
C LEU A 242 -1.82 -12.99 -9.98
N ILE A 243 -0.65 -13.50 -10.40
CA ILE A 243 0.66 -13.01 -9.93
C ILE A 243 0.80 -11.50 -10.18
N PHE A 244 0.31 -10.99 -11.31
CA PHE A 244 0.40 -9.57 -11.66
C PHE A 244 -0.51 -8.69 -10.77
N VAL A 245 -1.61 -9.25 -10.27
CA VAL A 245 -2.53 -8.56 -9.35
C VAL A 245 -1.95 -8.56 -7.93
N THR A 246 -1.44 -9.69 -7.46
CA THR A 246 -0.93 -9.84 -6.09
C THR A 246 0.39 -9.10 -5.88
N ARG A 247 1.25 -9.00 -6.91
CA ARG A 247 2.48 -8.21 -6.82
C ARG A 247 2.26 -6.70 -6.71
N SER A 248 1.16 -6.21 -7.28
CA SER A 248 0.94 -4.77 -7.46
C SER A 248 0.20 -4.16 -6.28
N ARG A 249 0.72 -3.03 -5.78
CA ARG A 249 0.02 -2.24 -4.76
C ARG A 249 -1.07 -1.39 -5.40
N SER A 250 -0.77 -0.74 -6.52
CA SER A 250 -1.73 -0.03 -7.36
C SER A 250 -2.31 -0.98 -8.42
N TRP A 251 -2.76 -0.44 -9.55
CA TRP A 251 -3.23 -1.22 -10.68
C TRP A 251 -2.10 -2.06 -11.27
N SER A 252 -2.40 -3.29 -11.63
CA SER A 252 -1.43 -4.25 -12.16
C SER A 252 -0.77 -3.76 -13.46
N TYR A 253 -1.52 -3.03 -14.29
CA TYR A 253 -1.04 -2.47 -15.56
C TYR A 253 -0.10 -1.28 -15.40
N VAL A 254 -0.21 -0.55 -14.28
CA VAL A 254 0.63 0.63 -14.00
C VAL A 254 1.99 0.20 -13.45
N GLU A 255 2.01 -0.82 -12.60
CA GLU A 255 3.24 -1.32 -12.01
C GLU A 255 3.93 -2.31 -12.94
N ARG A 256 4.94 -1.84 -13.67
CA ARG A 256 5.68 -2.67 -14.64
C ARG A 256 6.24 -3.95 -14.00
N PRO A 257 5.92 -5.14 -14.56
CA PRO A 257 6.52 -6.40 -14.13
C PRO A 257 7.98 -6.53 -14.53
N GLY A 258 8.73 -7.32 -13.75
CA GLY A 258 10.07 -7.74 -14.14
C GLY A 258 10.03 -8.52 -15.46
N LEU A 259 11.02 -8.31 -16.33
CA LEU A 259 11.08 -8.98 -17.64
C LEU A 259 11.08 -10.51 -17.52
N LEU A 260 11.72 -11.04 -16.47
CA LEU A 260 11.72 -12.48 -16.19
C LEU A 260 10.32 -13.03 -15.91
N LEU A 261 9.50 -12.29 -15.14
CA LEU A 261 8.14 -12.69 -14.82
C LEU A 261 7.26 -12.68 -16.08
N VAL A 262 7.38 -11.66 -16.92
CA VAL A 262 6.64 -11.58 -18.19
C VAL A 262 7.07 -12.69 -19.14
N GLY A 263 8.38 -12.93 -19.29
CA GLY A 263 8.90 -14.00 -20.11
C GLY A 263 8.42 -15.38 -19.65
N ALA A 264 8.47 -15.64 -18.34
CA ALA A 264 7.97 -16.89 -17.76
C ALA A 264 6.46 -17.06 -17.99
N PHE A 265 5.67 -16.01 -17.80
CA PHE A 265 4.23 -16.03 -18.09
C PHE A 265 3.96 -16.37 -19.56
N ILE A 266 4.62 -15.69 -20.50
CA ILE A 266 4.42 -15.92 -21.94
C ILE A 266 4.79 -17.37 -22.30
N ILE A 267 5.93 -17.86 -21.84
CA ILE A 267 6.39 -19.23 -22.13
C ILE A 267 5.41 -20.26 -21.55
N ALA A 268 5.05 -20.11 -20.27
CA ALA A 268 4.17 -21.07 -19.62
C ALA A 268 2.75 -21.06 -20.21
N GLN A 269 2.23 -19.88 -20.59
CA GLN A 269 0.93 -19.77 -21.26
C GLN A 269 0.94 -20.24 -22.71
N LEU A 270 2.06 -20.09 -23.42
CA LEU A 270 2.24 -20.68 -24.74
C LEU A 270 2.19 -22.20 -24.63
N VAL A 271 2.95 -22.80 -23.70
CA VAL A 271 2.93 -24.25 -23.44
C VAL A 271 1.54 -24.71 -23.03
N ALA A 272 0.85 -24.01 -22.12
CA ALA A 272 -0.50 -24.35 -21.71
C ALA A 272 -1.49 -24.29 -22.89
N THR A 273 -1.40 -23.27 -23.74
CA THR A 273 -2.25 -23.11 -24.93
C THR A 273 -2.00 -24.25 -25.93
N LEU A 274 -0.73 -24.59 -26.18
CA LEU A 274 -0.38 -25.69 -27.08
C LEU A 274 -0.90 -27.05 -26.58
N ILE A 275 -0.80 -27.32 -25.28
CA ILE A 275 -1.36 -28.53 -24.66
C ILE A 275 -2.88 -28.55 -24.86
N ALA A 276 -3.58 -27.45 -24.57
CA ALA A 276 -5.04 -27.39 -24.68
C ALA A 276 -5.54 -27.52 -26.14
N VAL A 277 -4.77 -27.05 -27.11
CA VAL A 277 -5.14 -27.08 -28.53
C VAL A 277 -4.81 -28.43 -29.19
N TYR A 278 -3.65 -29.03 -28.89
CA TYR A 278 -3.12 -30.17 -29.64
C TYR A 278 -3.09 -31.49 -28.87
N ALA A 279 -3.16 -31.49 -27.53
CA ALA A 279 -3.02 -32.74 -26.78
C ALA A 279 -4.21 -33.68 -27.01
N ASN A 280 -3.91 -34.94 -27.34
CA ASN A 280 -4.88 -36.02 -27.42
C ASN A 280 -4.36 -37.22 -26.63
N TRP A 281 -4.47 -37.14 -25.31
CA TRP A 281 -3.94 -38.15 -24.40
C TRP A 281 -5.08 -38.93 -23.78
N GLY A 282 -5.18 -40.21 -24.14
CA GLY A 282 -6.20 -41.13 -23.59
C GLY A 282 -6.10 -41.27 -22.07
N PHE A 283 -4.88 -41.37 -21.53
CA PHE A 283 -4.63 -41.52 -20.09
C PHE A 283 -5.03 -40.28 -19.27
N ALA A 284 -4.88 -39.09 -19.85
CA ALA A 284 -5.20 -37.83 -19.18
C ALA A 284 -6.61 -37.35 -19.52
N HIS A 285 -7.43 -38.17 -20.18
CA HIS A 285 -8.80 -37.88 -20.63
C HIS A 285 -8.97 -36.56 -21.43
N ILE A 286 -7.91 -36.03 -22.04
CA ILE A 286 -7.93 -34.75 -22.75
C ILE A 286 -7.96 -34.93 -24.27
N LYS A 287 -8.69 -34.05 -24.94
CA LYS A 287 -8.67 -33.95 -26.40
C LYS A 287 -8.60 -32.47 -26.80
N GLY A 288 -7.76 -32.16 -27.78
CA GLY A 288 -7.54 -30.81 -28.27
C GLY A 288 -8.82 -30.15 -28.77
N MET A 289 -9.08 -28.93 -28.31
CA MET A 289 -10.30 -28.16 -28.60
C MET A 289 -10.17 -27.22 -29.82
N GLY A 290 -8.95 -27.04 -30.35
CA GLY A 290 -8.66 -26.13 -31.46
C GLY A 290 -8.45 -24.66 -31.05
N TRP A 291 -7.87 -23.88 -31.97
CA TRP A 291 -7.47 -22.48 -31.74
C TRP A 291 -8.65 -21.51 -31.53
N GLY A 292 -9.80 -21.77 -32.15
CA GLY A 292 -10.99 -20.92 -31.98
C GLY A 292 -11.43 -20.85 -30.51
N TRP A 293 -11.54 -22.00 -29.85
CA TRP A 293 -11.84 -22.07 -28.43
C TRP A 293 -10.74 -21.50 -27.56
N ALA A 294 -9.47 -21.73 -27.90
CA ALA A 294 -8.36 -21.13 -27.17
C ALA A 294 -8.45 -19.59 -27.16
N GLY A 295 -8.77 -18.96 -28.30
CA GLY A 295 -8.97 -17.51 -28.39
C GLY A 295 -10.12 -17.00 -27.51
N VAL A 296 -11.26 -17.69 -27.51
CA VAL A 296 -12.41 -17.36 -26.65
C VAL A 296 -12.05 -17.46 -25.17
N ILE A 297 -11.27 -18.47 -24.78
CA ILE A 297 -10.83 -18.66 -23.40
C ILE A 297 -9.83 -17.59 -22.98
N TRP A 298 -8.92 -17.20 -23.86
CA TRP A 298 -8.04 -16.06 -23.64
C TRP A 298 -8.84 -14.78 -23.41
N LEU A 299 -9.84 -14.51 -24.25
CA LEU A 299 -10.71 -13.35 -24.10
C LEU A 299 -11.47 -13.38 -22.76
N TYR A 300 -12.08 -14.53 -22.43
CA TYR A 300 -12.78 -14.73 -21.16
C TYR A 300 -11.84 -14.50 -19.96
N SER A 301 -10.60 -14.99 -20.05
CA SER A 301 -9.59 -14.86 -19.00
C SER A 301 -9.15 -13.40 -18.82
N VAL A 302 -8.99 -12.65 -19.91
CA VAL A 302 -8.67 -11.21 -19.86
C VAL A 302 -9.82 -10.41 -19.24
N VAL A 303 -11.07 -10.71 -19.61
CA VAL A 303 -12.25 -10.05 -19.01
C VAL A 303 -12.35 -10.37 -17.52
N THR A 304 -12.11 -11.63 -17.14
CA THR A 304 -12.12 -12.09 -15.74
C THR A 304 -11.03 -11.43 -14.91
N TYR A 305 -9.92 -11.04 -15.53
CA TYR A 305 -8.77 -10.45 -14.87
C TYR A 305 -9.00 -9.01 -14.41
N VAL A 306 -9.71 -8.19 -15.20
CA VAL A 306 -9.88 -6.75 -14.91
C VAL A 306 -10.52 -6.48 -13.53
N PRO A 307 -11.59 -7.18 -13.10
CA PRO A 307 -12.19 -6.95 -11.79
C PRO A 307 -11.31 -7.36 -10.60
N LEU A 308 -10.24 -8.14 -10.79
CA LEU A 308 -9.37 -8.58 -9.69
C LEU A 308 -8.69 -7.39 -8.99
N ASP A 309 -8.27 -6.37 -9.74
CA ASP A 309 -7.68 -5.17 -9.15
C ASP A 309 -8.71 -4.38 -8.32
N LEU A 310 -9.96 -4.31 -8.78
CA LEU A 310 -11.04 -3.67 -8.04
C LEU A 310 -11.32 -4.42 -6.72
N LEU A 311 -11.39 -5.75 -6.77
CA LEU A 311 -11.56 -6.59 -5.57
C LEU A 311 -10.40 -6.44 -4.60
N LYS A 312 -9.17 -6.35 -5.12
CA LYS A 312 -7.96 -6.10 -4.33
C LYS A 312 -8.00 -4.75 -3.61
N PHE A 313 -8.50 -3.70 -4.25
CA PHE A 313 -8.67 -2.40 -3.59
C PHE A 313 -9.79 -2.43 -2.55
N ALA A 314 -10.92 -3.04 -2.90
CA ALA A 314 -12.06 -3.18 -2.00
C ALA A 314 -11.68 -3.92 -0.72
N ILE A 315 -10.99 -5.06 -0.82
CA ILE A 315 -10.62 -5.85 0.36
C ILE A 315 -9.62 -5.11 1.25
N ARG A 316 -8.61 -4.43 0.67
CA ARG A 316 -7.67 -3.63 1.46
C ARG A 316 -8.35 -2.46 2.15
N TYR A 317 -9.29 -1.82 1.47
CA TYR A 317 -10.07 -0.73 2.06
C TYR A 317 -10.92 -1.22 3.23
N ILE A 318 -11.63 -2.34 3.06
CA ILE A 318 -12.43 -2.97 4.13
C ILE A 318 -11.56 -3.37 5.33
N LEU A 319 -10.40 -4.00 5.06
CA LEU A 319 -9.47 -4.46 6.10
C LEU A 319 -8.72 -3.32 6.79
N SER A 320 -8.62 -2.14 6.16
CA SER A 320 -7.97 -0.96 6.75
C SER A 320 -8.76 -0.30 7.88
N GLY A 321 -9.97 -0.79 8.21
CA GLY A 321 -10.83 -0.21 9.24
C GLY A 321 -11.56 1.06 8.79
N LYS A 322 -11.00 1.82 7.85
CA LYS A 322 -11.59 3.04 7.28
C LYS A 322 -13.02 2.88 6.77
N ALA A 323 -13.38 1.71 6.25
CA ALA A 323 -14.74 1.42 5.82
C ALA A 323 -15.73 1.40 7.01
N TRP A 324 -15.30 0.85 8.15
CA TRP A 324 -16.08 0.80 9.38
C TRP A 324 -16.10 2.15 10.08
N ASP A 325 -14.96 2.86 10.12
CA ASP A 325 -14.87 4.20 10.69
C ASP A 325 -15.77 5.17 9.92
N ASN A 326 -15.73 5.17 8.57
CA ASN A 326 -16.62 5.99 7.75
C ASN A 326 -18.11 5.61 7.91
N LEU A 327 -18.43 4.32 8.12
CA LEU A 327 -19.81 3.88 8.36
C LEU A 327 -20.31 4.26 9.76
N LEU A 328 -19.44 4.18 10.77
CA LEU A 328 -19.73 4.60 12.13
C LEU A 328 -19.84 6.12 12.21
N GLU A 329 -18.92 6.87 11.60
CA GLU A 329 -18.97 8.33 11.47
C GLU A 329 -20.20 8.80 10.69
N ASN A 330 -20.59 8.11 9.62
CA ASN A 330 -21.84 8.44 8.92
C ASN A 330 -23.07 8.11 9.78
N LYS A 331 -23.08 7.00 10.53
CA LYS A 331 -24.19 6.68 11.44
C LYS A 331 -24.28 7.66 12.61
N THR A 332 -23.16 8.07 13.20
CA THR A 332 -23.14 9.09 14.27
C THR A 332 -23.49 10.47 13.70
N ALA A 333 -23.03 10.82 12.51
CA ALA A 333 -23.43 12.05 11.84
C ALA A 333 -24.93 12.14 11.58
N PHE A 334 -25.61 11.01 11.30
CA PHE A 334 -27.07 10.96 11.13
C PHE A 334 -27.86 10.89 12.45
N THR A 335 -27.31 10.33 13.52
CA THR A 335 -28.01 10.22 14.82
C THR A 335 -27.75 11.38 15.77
N THR A 336 -26.63 12.09 15.64
CA THR A 336 -26.25 13.21 16.52
C THR A 336 -26.69 14.57 15.96
N LYS A 337 -26.96 14.72 14.66
CA LYS A 337 -27.51 15.95 14.08
C LYS A 337 -29.04 15.97 14.14
N LYS A 338 -29.59 16.24 15.33
CA LYS A 338 -31.02 16.55 15.50
C LYS A 338 -31.35 18.04 15.25
N ASP A 339 -30.35 18.90 15.21
CA ASP A 339 -30.50 20.33 14.90
C ASP A 339 -29.30 20.81 14.06
N TYR A 340 -29.47 20.88 12.75
CA TYR A 340 -28.48 21.54 11.89
C TYR A 340 -28.41 23.03 12.28
N GLY A 341 -27.22 23.50 12.67
CA GLY A 341 -26.91 24.91 12.85
C GLY A 341 -27.43 25.56 14.14
N LYS A 342 -27.83 24.80 15.17
CA LYS A 342 -28.19 25.40 16.47
C LYS A 342 -26.94 25.83 17.26
N GLU A 343 -25.94 24.97 17.37
CA GLU A 343 -24.66 25.31 18.03
C GLU A 343 -23.92 26.43 17.29
N GLU A 344 -23.94 26.44 15.95
CA GLU A 344 -23.35 27.53 15.16
C GLU A 344 -24.10 28.86 15.35
N ARG A 345 -25.43 28.84 15.47
CA ARG A 345 -26.24 30.04 15.77
C ARG A 345 -26.02 30.53 17.20
N GLU A 346 -25.88 29.62 18.17
CA GLU A 346 -25.59 29.96 19.57
C GLU A 346 -24.17 30.51 19.72
N ALA A 347 -23.18 29.94 19.00
CA ALA A 347 -21.82 30.46 18.95
C ALA A 347 -21.78 31.85 18.29
N GLN A 348 -22.44 32.04 17.14
CA GLN A 348 -22.54 33.35 16.48
C GLN A 348 -23.28 34.39 17.34
N TRP A 349 -24.33 33.99 18.05
CA TRP A 349 -25.05 34.86 18.98
C TRP A 349 -24.18 35.26 20.18
N ALA A 350 -23.43 34.31 20.76
CA ALA A 350 -22.49 34.59 21.85
C ALA A 350 -21.33 35.49 21.40
N THR A 351 -20.82 35.31 20.18
CA THR A 351 -19.79 36.19 19.60
C THR A 351 -20.34 37.59 19.30
N ALA A 352 -21.56 37.69 18.76
CA ALA A 352 -22.23 38.96 18.50
C ALA A 352 -22.59 39.73 19.78
N GLN A 353 -22.98 39.05 20.86
CA GLN A 353 -23.20 39.69 22.16
C GLN A 353 -21.89 40.21 22.79
N ARG A 354 -20.79 39.48 22.63
CA ARG A 354 -19.48 39.89 23.17
C ARG A 354 -18.89 41.09 22.44
N THR A 355 -19.07 41.19 21.13
CA THR A 355 -18.66 42.36 20.34
C THR A 355 -19.54 43.58 20.61
N LEU A 356 -20.83 43.40 20.89
CA LEU A 356 -21.73 44.50 21.30
C LEU A 356 -21.34 45.14 22.63
N HIS A 357 -20.69 44.37 23.52
CA HIS A 357 -20.13 44.84 24.80
C HIS A 357 -18.66 45.28 24.73
N GLY A 358 -18.07 45.37 23.53
CA GLY A 358 -16.72 45.91 23.33
C GLY A 358 -15.56 45.00 23.78
N LEU A 359 -15.81 43.71 24.01
CA LEU A 359 -14.79 42.75 24.39
C LEU A 359 -14.25 42.01 23.15
N GLN A 360 -12.93 42.03 22.94
CA GLN A 360 -12.27 41.27 21.87
C GLN A 360 -12.30 39.76 22.17
N PRO A 361 -12.49 38.90 21.16
CA PRO A 361 -12.43 37.46 21.34
C PRO A 361 -10.99 37.01 21.66
N PRO A 362 -10.81 35.95 22.47
CA PRO A 362 -9.49 35.42 22.80
C PRO A 362 -8.84 34.79 21.56
N GLU A 363 -7.58 35.14 21.29
CA GLU A 363 -6.76 34.43 20.31
C GLU A 363 -6.53 33.00 20.80
N THR A 364 -7.09 32.02 20.09
CA THR A 364 -6.94 30.61 20.44
C THR A 364 -5.58 30.10 19.94
N THR A 365 -4.66 29.87 20.87
CA THR A 365 -3.50 29.00 20.64
C THR A 365 -3.98 27.56 20.40
N ASN A 366 -3.83 27.08 19.16
CA ASN A 366 -4.34 25.82 18.63
C ASN A 366 -3.81 24.56 19.34
N ILE A 367 -4.71 23.65 19.75
CA ILE A 367 -4.40 22.26 20.14
C ILE A 367 -5.16 21.22 19.27
N PHE A 368 -6.07 21.61 18.37
CA PHE A 368 -6.71 20.67 17.44
C PHE A 368 -6.75 21.24 16.01
N ALA A 369 -5.67 21.01 15.26
CA ALA A 369 -5.62 21.20 13.82
C ALA A 369 -6.22 19.96 13.15
N ASP A 370 -7.46 20.04 12.68
CA ASP A 370 -7.91 19.30 11.48
C ASP A 370 -9.31 19.66 10.95
N LYS A 371 -9.97 20.71 11.48
CA LYS A 371 -11.26 21.21 10.91
C LYS A 371 -11.30 22.69 10.51
N ALA A 372 -10.16 23.40 10.54
CA ALA A 372 -10.10 24.84 10.24
C ALA A 372 -9.79 25.21 8.76
N SER A 373 -9.61 24.24 7.87
CA SER A 373 -9.05 24.54 6.53
C SER A 373 -9.99 25.32 5.60
N TYR A 374 -11.32 25.24 5.76
CA TYR A 374 -12.26 25.95 4.87
C TYR A 374 -12.47 27.43 5.23
N GLY A 375 -12.30 27.81 6.51
CA GLY A 375 -12.45 29.20 6.97
C GLY A 375 -11.25 30.07 6.63
N GLU A 376 -10.04 29.57 6.89
CA GLU A 376 -8.79 30.30 6.59
C GLU A 376 -8.60 30.55 5.09
N LEU A 377 -8.97 29.60 4.23
CA LEU A 377 -8.96 29.80 2.77
C LEU A 377 -9.92 30.90 2.32
N SER A 378 -11.06 31.07 3.00
CA SER A 378 -12.04 32.12 2.70
C SER A 378 -11.54 33.50 3.16
N GLU A 379 -10.95 33.60 4.34
CA GLU A 379 -10.36 34.86 4.83
C GLU A 379 -9.14 35.29 4.01
N ILE A 380 -8.27 34.35 3.64
CA ILE A 380 -7.12 34.64 2.77
C ILE A 380 -7.61 35.09 1.38
N ALA A 381 -8.65 34.46 0.83
CA ALA A 381 -9.26 34.88 -0.43
C ALA A 381 -9.92 36.26 -0.34
N GLU A 382 -10.59 36.57 0.77
CA GLU A 382 -11.24 37.86 0.99
C GLU A 382 -10.23 38.99 1.22
N GLN A 383 -9.15 38.72 1.96
CA GLN A 383 -8.03 39.64 2.11
C GLN A 383 -7.29 39.88 0.79
N ALA A 384 -7.09 38.84 -0.02
CA ALA A 384 -6.52 38.97 -1.37
C ALA A 384 -7.42 39.83 -2.28
N LYS A 385 -8.74 39.63 -2.21
CA LYS A 385 -9.73 40.44 -2.96
C LYS A 385 -9.69 41.91 -2.55
N ARG A 386 -9.65 42.22 -1.25
CA ARG A 386 -9.53 43.60 -0.75
C ARG A 386 -8.21 44.25 -1.17
N ARG A 387 -7.09 43.52 -1.14
CA ARG A 387 -5.80 44.03 -1.62
C ARG A 387 -5.81 44.32 -3.11
N ALA A 388 -6.46 43.48 -3.92
CA ALA A 388 -6.64 43.71 -5.34
C ALA A 388 -7.54 44.93 -5.63
N GLU A 389 -8.58 45.13 -4.83
CA GLU A 389 -9.50 46.27 -4.96
C GLU A 389 -8.83 47.60 -4.58
N VAL A 390 -8.03 47.60 -3.51
CA VAL A 390 -7.19 48.76 -3.12
C VAL A 390 -6.12 49.07 -4.18
N ALA A 391 -5.49 48.04 -4.76
CA ALA A 391 -4.54 48.23 -5.85
C ALA A 391 -5.20 48.83 -7.10
N ARG A 392 -6.41 48.36 -7.45
CA ARG A 392 -7.21 48.88 -8.56
C ARG A 392 -7.65 50.33 -8.35
N ILE A 393 -8.01 50.70 -7.12
CA ILE A 393 -8.35 52.10 -6.77
C ILE A 393 -7.10 52.99 -6.85
N ARG A 394 -5.91 52.47 -6.50
CA ARG A 394 -4.63 53.18 -6.67
C ARG A 394 -4.29 53.43 -8.14
N GLU A 395 -4.55 52.48 -9.04
CA GLU A 395 -4.38 52.65 -10.49
C GLU A 395 -5.30 53.72 -11.09
N LEU A 396 -6.54 53.84 -10.60
CA LEU A 396 -7.52 54.81 -11.10
C LEU A 396 -7.23 56.25 -10.65
N ASN A 397 -6.69 56.44 -9.45
CA ASN A 397 -6.55 57.78 -8.84
C ASN A 397 -5.14 58.37 -8.92
N THR A 398 -4.15 57.65 -9.45
CA THR A 398 -2.78 58.16 -9.57
C THR A 398 -2.26 58.08 -11.00
N LEU A 399 -1.77 59.21 -11.52
CA LEU A 399 -1.13 59.32 -12.85
C LEU A 399 0.01 58.30 -13.02
N LYS A 400 0.73 58.00 -11.93
CA LYS A 400 1.79 56.99 -11.89
C LYS A 400 1.26 55.57 -12.12
N GLY A 401 0.15 55.19 -11.46
CA GLY A 401 -0.47 53.87 -11.65
C GLY A 401 -1.02 53.68 -13.07
N HIS A 402 -1.55 54.74 -13.68
CA HIS A 402 -2.02 54.69 -15.07
C HIS A 402 -0.87 54.49 -16.07
N VAL A 403 0.28 55.14 -15.86
CA VAL A 403 1.46 54.99 -16.70
C VAL A 403 2.06 53.58 -16.56
N GLU A 404 2.21 53.07 -15.34
CA GLU A 404 2.75 51.72 -15.09
C GLU A 404 1.85 50.62 -15.71
N SER A 405 0.52 50.78 -15.62
CA SER A 405 -0.47 49.88 -16.22
C SER A 405 -0.36 49.82 -17.76
N VAL A 406 -0.26 50.98 -18.42
CA VAL A 406 -0.15 51.07 -19.89
C VAL A 406 1.19 50.51 -20.38
N VAL A 407 2.27 50.74 -19.64
CA VAL A 407 3.61 50.21 -19.96
C VAL A 407 3.62 48.68 -19.85
N LYS A 408 2.97 48.13 -18.81
CA LYS A 408 2.84 46.68 -18.61
C LYS A 408 1.95 46.01 -19.66
N LEU A 409 0.85 46.65 -20.07
CA LEU A 409 -0.02 46.18 -21.16
C LEU A 409 0.68 46.17 -22.53
N LYS A 410 1.65 47.07 -22.73
CA LYS A 410 2.47 47.11 -23.95
C LYS A 410 3.73 46.23 -23.89
N GLY A 411 3.93 45.48 -22.80
CA GLY A 411 5.06 44.55 -22.64
C GLY A 411 6.43 45.21 -22.61
N LEU A 412 6.49 46.48 -22.17
CA LEU A 412 7.74 47.24 -22.07
C LEU A 412 8.33 47.11 -20.66
N ASP A 413 9.66 46.95 -20.58
CA ASP A 413 10.38 46.69 -19.33
C ASP A 413 10.62 48.01 -18.57
N ILE A 414 10.00 48.15 -17.39
CA ILE A 414 9.94 49.41 -16.62
C ILE A 414 11.32 49.85 -16.10
N ASP A 415 12.25 48.90 -15.91
CA ASP A 415 13.57 49.15 -15.32
C ASP A 415 14.54 49.89 -16.26
N THR A 416 14.17 50.13 -17.52
CA THR A 416 14.99 50.87 -18.50
C THR A 416 14.70 52.37 -18.57
N ILE A 417 13.63 52.86 -17.91
CA ILE A 417 13.26 54.28 -17.96
C ILE A 417 13.90 55.02 -16.78
N GLN A 418 15.13 55.48 -16.95
CA GLN A 418 15.75 56.46 -16.04
C GLN A 418 14.92 57.75 -16.00
N GLN A 419 14.24 58.02 -14.88
CA GLN A 419 13.67 59.33 -14.62
C GLN A 419 14.56 60.13 -13.67
N HIS A 420 15.51 60.85 -14.26
CA HIS A 420 15.89 62.15 -13.74
C HIS A 420 14.69 63.08 -13.92
N TYR A 421 14.10 63.59 -12.84
CA TYR A 421 13.59 64.97 -12.77
C TYR A 421 13.36 65.36 -11.30
N THR A 422 14.09 66.39 -10.88
CA THR A 422 13.81 67.26 -9.72
C THR A 422 12.56 68.09 -9.98
N VAL A 423 11.63 68.14 -9.03
CA VAL A 423 11.35 69.23 -8.07
C VAL A 423 10.37 68.67 -7.03
#